data_AF-A0A970TYL7-F1
#
_entry.id   AF-A0A970TYL7-F1
#
_cell.length_a   1.000
_cell.length_b   1.000
_cell.length_c   1.000
_cell.angle_alpha   90.00
_cell.angle_beta   90.00
_cell.angle_gamma   90.00
#
_symmetry.space_group_name_H-M   'P 1'
#
loop_
_entity.id
_entity.type
_entity.pdbx_description
1 polymer ?
#
loop_
_entity_poly.entity_id
_entity_poly.type
_entity_poly.pdbx_seq_one_letter_code
_entity_poly.pdbx_strand_id
1 'polypeptide(L)'
;MSRHLLAEIERLKTRILELSDMVEQSVHQAVKSLQDGDKDTAQAVIDNDSAIDLAEVDIEEECQKILALHQPVAHDLRFIIAVLKINTELERIGDAAVS
;
A
#
# COMPACT_ATOMS: atom_id res chain seq x y z
N MET A 1 1.93 -26.71 2.48
CA MET A 1 2.24 -25.38 1.91
C MET A 1 3.24 -25.54 0.80
N SER A 2 3.00 -25.01 -0.40
CA SER A 2 4.08 -24.94 -1.41
C SER A 2 5.11 -23.90 -0.95
N ARG A 3 6.42 -24.15 -1.21
CA ARG A 3 7.47 -23.15 -0.92
C ARG A 3 7.21 -21.83 -1.67
N HIS A 4 6.55 -21.91 -2.82
CA HIS A 4 6.18 -20.76 -3.63
C HIS A 4 5.14 -19.87 -2.93
N LEU A 5 4.05 -20.43 -2.40
CA LEU A 5 3.03 -19.65 -1.70
C LEU A 5 3.61 -18.91 -0.49
N LEU A 6 4.50 -19.55 0.27
CA LEU A 6 5.16 -18.88 1.40
C LEU A 6 6.00 -17.68 0.95
N ALA A 7 6.78 -17.84 -0.13
CA ALA A 7 7.59 -16.76 -0.67
C ALA A 7 6.73 -15.60 -1.19
N GLU A 8 5.60 -15.90 -1.83
CA GLU A 8 4.66 -14.87 -2.29
C GLU A 8 3.98 -14.14 -1.13
N ILE A 9 3.59 -14.85 -0.06
CA ILE A 9 3.03 -14.22 1.15
C ILE A 9 4.06 -13.32 1.82
N GLU A 10 5.33 -13.74 1.93
CA GLU A 10 6.38 -12.88 2.49
C GLU A 10 6.66 -11.67 1.63
N ARG A 11 6.66 -11.83 0.30
CA ARG A 11 6.76 -10.69 -0.63
C ARG A 11 5.61 -9.71 -0.43
N LEU A 12 4.37 -10.21 -0.32
CA LEU A 12 3.19 -9.38 -0.10
C LEU A 12 3.27 -8.59 1.21
N LYS A 13 3.83 -9.19 2.28
CA LYS A 13 4.12 -8.48 3.54
C LYS A 13 5.13 -7.36 3.36
N THR A 14 6.20 -7.58 2.60
CA THR A 14 7.19 -6.53 2.34
C THR A 14 6.54 -5.38 1.59
N ARG A 15 5.76 -5.66 0.54
CA ARG A 15 5.12 -4.62 -0.27
C ARG A 15 4.09 -3.79 0.50
N ILE A 16 3.28 -4.41 1.36
CA ILE A 16 2.32 -3.65 2.17
C ILE A 16 3.02 -2.74 3.19
N LEU A 17 4.19 -3.15 3.71
CA LEU A 17 5.01 -2.31 4.58
C LEU A 17 5.65 -1.14 3.82
N GLU A 18 6.10 -1.36 2.59
CA GLU A 18 6.63 -0.30 1.72
C GLU A 18 5.53 0.73 1.41
N LEU A 19 4.32 0.29 1.03
CA LEU A 19 3.19 1.20 0.83
C LEU A 19 2.84 1.97 2.11
N SER A 20 2.88 1.31 3.27
CA SER A 20 2.64 1.96 4.56
C SER A 20 3.64 3.08 4.85
N ASP A 21 4.94 2.85 4.57
CA ASP A 21 6.00 3.85 4.75
C ASP A 21 5.80 5.04 3.80
N MET A 22 5.45 4.79 2.53
CA MET A 22 5.14 5.85 1.56
C MET A 22 3.97 6.73 2.02
N VAL A 23 2.89 6.11 2.48
CA VAL A 23 1.70 6.83 2.98
C VAL A 23 2.04 7.61 4.25
N GLU A 24 2.78 7.02 5.19
CA GLU A 24 3.22 7.70 6.42
C GLU A 24 4.06 8.94 6.10
N GLN A 25 4.99 8.83 5.14
CA GLN A 25 5.82 9.95 4.70
C GLN A 25 4.98 11.05 4.03
N SER A 26 4.02 10.67 3.17
CA SER A 26 3.12 11.62 2.52
C SER A 26 2.32 12.44 3.54
N VAL A 27 1.69 11.75 4.51
CA VAL A 27 0.95 12.41 5.61
C VAL A 27 1.85 13.32 6.43
N HIS A 28 3.05 12.86 6.79
CA HIS A 28 4.00 13.67 7.55
C HIS A 28 4.39 14.95 6.80
N GLN A 29 4.70 14.83 5.51
CA GLN A 29 5.08 15.96 4.67
C GLN A 29 3.92 16.93 4.47
N ALA A 30 2.69 16.44 4.25
CA ALA A 30 1.48 17.26 4.10
C ALA A 30 1.23 18.14 5.33
N VAL A 31 1.30 17.54 6.52
CA VAL A 31 1.12 18.26 7.80
C VAL A 31 2.22 19.31 7.98
N LYS A 32 3.48 18.95 7.68
CA LYS A 32 4.62 19.85 7.80
C LYS A 32 4.54 21.02 6.82
N SER A 33 4.20 20.77 5.56
CA SER A 33 4.07 21.82 4.54
C SER A 33 2.98 22.81 4.89
N LEU A 34 1.87 22.32 5.46
CA LEU A 34 0.79 23.18 5.94
C LEU A 34 1.23 24.05 7.12
N GLN A 35 1.98 23.48 8.07
CA GLN A 35 2.49 24.20 9.24
C GLN A 35 3.50 25.29 8.85
N ASP A 36 4.41 24.97 7.94
CA ASP A 36 5.53 25.84 7.55
C ASP A 36 5.16 26.82 6.41
N GLY A 37 4.00 26.62 5.76
CA GLY A 37 3.59 27.36 4.56
C GLY A 37 4.46 27.04 3.34
N ASP A 38 5.08 25.85 3.33
CA ASP A 38 6.01 25.40 2.30
C ASP A 38 5.26 24.78 1.12
N LYS A 39 5.10 25.57 0.05
CA LYS A 39 4.41 25.16 -1.17
C LYS A 39 5.17 24.11 -1.97
N ASP A 40 6.50 24.09 -1.89
CA ASP A 40 7.31 23.16 -2.68
C ASP A 40 7.15 21.75 -2.12
N THR A 41 7.17 21.60 -0.79
CA THR A 41 6.88 20.32 -0.13
C THR A 41 5.42 19.88 -0.37
N ALA A 42 4.46 20.80 -0.33
CA ALA A 42 3.06 20.47 -0.62
C ALA A 42 2.87 19.96 -2.06
N GLN A 43 3.56 20.57 -3.04
CA GLN A 43 3.51 20.10 -4.42
C GLN A 43 4.18 18.73 -4.57
N ALA A 44 5.30 18.49 -3.89
CA ALA A 44 5.95 17.18 -3.90
C ALA A 44 5.06 16.07 -3.34
N VAL A 45 4.25 16.36 -2.32
CA VAL A 45 3.25 15.43 -1.78
C VAL A 45 2.21 15.05 -2.84
N ILE A 46 1.66 16.05 -3.55
CA ILE A 46 0.70 15.83 -4.64
C ILE A 46 1.34 15.01 -5.78
N ASP A 47 2.57 15.32 -6.16
CA ASP A 47 3.24 14.64 -7.27
C ASP A 47 3.56 13.16 -6.95
N ASN A 48 3.83 12.85 -5.68
CA ASN A 48 4.15 11.50 -5.23
C ASN A 48 2.94 10.58 -5.02
N ASP A 49 1.73 11.13 -4.99
CA ASP A 49 0.48 10.40 -4.79
C ASP A 49 0.28 9.28 -5.82
N SER A 50 0.60 9.57 -7.09
CA SER A 50 0.53 8.60 -8.18
C SER A 50 1.38 7.33 -7.95
N ALA A 51 2.43 7.41 -7.12
CA ALA A 51 3.23 6.25 -6.76
C ALA A 51 2.53 5.37 -5.71
N ILE A 52 1.74 5.97 -4.81
CA ILE A 52 0.89 5.26 -3.84
C ILE A 52 -0.20 4.49 -4.60
N ASP A 53 -0.88 5.14 -5.55
CA ASP A 53 -1.89 4.51 -6.42
C ASP A 53 -1.33 3.30 -7.17
N LEU A 54 -0.16 3.47 -7.79
CA LEU A 54 0.47 2.38 -8.54
C LEU A 54 0.85 1.21 -7.63
N ALA A 55 1.38 1.50 -6.44
CA ALA A 55 1.73 0.48 -5.47
C ALA A 55 0.49 -0.27 -4.95
N GLU A 56 -0.63 0.42 -4.74
CA GLU A 56 -1.93 -0.15 -4.40
C GLU A 56 -2.37 -1.16 -5.47
N VAL A 57 -2.44 -0.74 -6.74
CA VAL A 57 -2.88 -1.59 -7.85
C VAL A 57 -1.99 -2.83 -7.98
N ASP A 58 -0.67 -2.63 -7.91
CA ASP A 58 0.28 -3.73 -8.02
C ASP A 58 0.13 -4.74 -6.85
N ILE A 59 -0.19 -4.29 -5.63
CA ILE A 59 -0.45 -5.18 -4.47
C ILE A 59 -1.75 -5.94 -4.66
N GLU A 60 -2.80 -5.27 -5.16
CA GLU A 60 -4.07 -5.91 -5.47
C GLU A 60 -3.89 -7.02 -6.51
N GLU A 61 -3.15 -6.75 -7.58
CA GLU A 61 -2.85 -7.74 -8.61
C GLU A 61 -2.09 -8.95 -8.05
N GLU A 62 -1.12 -8.74 -7.17
CA GLU A 62 -0.39 -9.84 -6.51
C GLU A 62 -1.34 -10.69 -5.66
N CYS A 63 -2.24 -10.08 -4.90
CA CYS A 63 -3.26 -10.81 -4.14
C CYS A 63 -4.14 -11.66 -5.06
N GLN A 64 -4.64 -11.09 -6.16
CA GLN A 64 -5.48 -11.81 -7.13
C GLN A 64 -4.73 -12.98 -7.77
N LYS A 65 -3.45 -12.81 -8.12
CA LYS A 65 -2.58 -13.86 -8.67
C LYS A 65 -2.42 -15.02 -7.68
N ILE A 66 -2.14 -14.73 -6.41
CA ILE A 66 -2.00 -15.77 -5.36
C ILE A 66 -3.32 -16.54 -5.18
N LEU A 67 -4.45 -15.83 -5.11
CA LEU A 67 -5.77 -16.45 -4.97
C LEU A 67 -6.08 -17.39 -6.13
N ALA A 68 -5.81 -16.96 -7.38
CA ALA A 68 -6.07 -17.74 -8.58
C ALA A 68 -5.15 -18.97 -8.70
N LEU A 69 -3.86 -18.82 -8.42
CA LEU A 69 -2.85 -19.87 -8.62
C LEU A 69 -2.81 -20.91 -7.50
N HIS A 70 -3.05 -20.50 -6.26
CA HIS A 70 -2.80 -21.34 -5.09
C HIS A 70 -4.04 -21.75 -4.31
N GLN A 71 -5.19 -21.10 -4.54
CA GLN A 71 -6.45 -21.39 -3.85
C GLN A 71 -6.25 -21.57 -2.32
N PRO A 72 -5.61 -20.58 -1.65
CA PRO A 72 -5.28 -20.70 -0.24
C PRO A 72 -6.53 -20.80 0.63
N VAL A 73 -6.39 -21.41 1.81
CA VAL A 73 -7.51 -21.64 2.74
C VAL A 73 -7.15 -21.21 4.16
N ALA A 74 -8.18 -21.08 5.00
CA ALA A 74 -8.07 -20.83 6.43
C ALA A 74 -7.21 -19.60 6.80
N HIS A 75 -5.97 -19.82 7.22
CA HIS A 75 -5.08 -18.74 7.67
C HIS A 75 -4.63 -17.86 6.49
N ASP A 76 -4.14 -18.47 5.42
CA ASP A 76 -3.51 -17.74 4.32
C ASP A 76 -4.55 -16.94 3.51
N LEU A 77 -5.74 -17.52 3.32
CA LEU A 77 -6.86 -16.80 2.72
C LEU A 77 -7.22 -15.55 3.54
N ARG A 78 -7.36 -15.70 4.86
CA ARG A 78 -7.68 -14.56 5.74
C ARG A 78 -6.59 -13.49 5.70
N PHE A 79 -5.33 -13.89 5.61
CA PHE A 79 -4.21 -12.96 5.48
C PHE A 79 -4.30 -12.15 4.19
N ILE A 80 -4.50 -12.81 3.03
CA ILE A 80 -4.61 -12.11 1.74
C ILE A 80 -5.80 -11.15 1.71
N ILE A 81 -6.96 -11.58 2.24
CA ILE A 81 -8.14 -10.70 2.34
C ILE A 81 -7.87 -9.50 3.27
N ALA A 82 -7.11 -9.68 4.35
CA ALA A 82 -6.71 -8.58 5.22
C ALA A 82 -5.79 -7.60 4.48
N VAL A 83 -4.82 -8.10 3.72
CA VAL A 83 -3.95 -7.25 2.89
C VAL A 83 -4.76 -6.43 1.90
N LEU A 84 -5.68 -7.04 1.14
CA LEU A 84 -6.56 -6.30 0.21
C LEU A 84 -7.30 -5.15 0.89
N LYS A 85 -7.85 -5.39 2.09
CA LYS A 85 -8.54 -4.33 2.84
C LYS A 85 -7.60 -3.23 3.30
N ILE A 86 -6.43 -3.59 3.84
CA ILE A 86 -5.44 -2.62 4.31
C ILE A 86 -4.91 -1.78 3.14
N ASN A 87 -4.68 -2.40 1.98
CA ASN A 87 -4.23 -1.75 0.75
C ASN A 87 -5.14 -0.57 0.36
N THR A 88 -6.45 -0.83 0.28
CA THR A 88 -7.44 0.21 -0.03
C THR A 88 -7.51 1.28 1.05
N GLU A 89 -7.36 0.93 2.34
CA GLU A 89 -7.35 1.95 3.40
C GLU A 89 -6.07 2.80 3.37
N LEU A 90 -4.93 2.25 2.94
CA LEU A 90 -3.68 2.98 2.79
C LEU A 90 -3.74 4.01 1.65
N GLU A 91 -4.28 3.62 0.49
CA GLU A 91 -4.49 4.56 -0.63
C GLU A 91 -5.41 5.72 -0.23
N ARG A 92 -6.52 5.43 0.45
CA ARG A 92 -7.43 6.47 0.96
C ARG A 92 -6.76 7.45 1.93
N ILE A 93 -5.77 6.99 2.70
CA ILE A 93 -4.99 7.87 3.58
C ILE A 93 -4.03 8.73 2.72
N GLY A 94 -3.46 8.17 1.66
CA GLY A 94 -2.69 8.90 0.64
C GLY A 94 -3.50 10.03 -0.01
N ASP A 95 -4.69 9.71 -0.54
CA ASP A 95 -5.66 10.66 -1.10
C ASP A 95 -5.98 11.81 -0.14
N ALA A 96 -6.14 11.49 1.14
CA ALA A 96 -6.43 12.48 2.17
C ALA A 96 -5.24 13.40 2.47
N ALA A 97 -4.01 12.96 2.20
CA ALA A 97 -2.80 13.77 2.39
C ALA A 97 -2.62 14.82 1.29
N VAL A 98 -3.19 14.61 0.10
CA VAL A 98 -3.10 15.55 -1.03
C VAL A 98 -4.31 16.47 -1.19
N SER A 99 -5.35 16.27 -0.37
CA SER A 99 -6.62 17.02 -0.36
C SER A 99 -6.57 18.31 0.47
#